data_AF-I4DKT3-F1
#
_entry.id   AF-I4DKT3-F1
#
_cell.length_a   1.000
_cell.length_b   1.000
_cell.length_c   1.000
_cell.angle_alpha   90.00
_cell.angle_beta   90.00
_cell.angle_gamma   90.00
#
_symmetry.space_group_name_H-M   'P 1'
#
loop_
_entity.id
_entity.type
_entity.pdbx_description
1 polymer ?
#
loop_
_entity_poly.entity_id
_entity_poly.type
_entity_poly.pdbx_seq_one_letter_code
_entity_poly.pdbx_strand_id
1 'polypeptide(L)'
;MNMSAMPPDFWALSVLEQPVDRHVHCQPSAWDFCNRHDYRIKMCTHPDMKDLITAHHEMTHVEYFLAYRNQPKVFRDGANPGFHEAIGETIALSVASPRHLQTLGLVQKSIDDTAHDINYLFTQAMDKLAFLPFALVMDKWRWDVFTGDIRKEQYNCHWWRLREQYQGVKPPVLRSEMDFDPGSKYHIPANIPYIRYFVSTVLQFQIHRALCTRTGQYIPGEPTRPLHKCDIYRNPEAGRILKRLMERGSSAPWMQILQDSIGEGRLSGEALRDYFRPLEEWLHSENLRTGEYLGWSYDGDYCKFSIETAGLQVYGGFYNAAVRHYDVTSFVTLLMTSFLATVYSFRTR
;
A
#
# COMPACT_ATOMS: atom_id res chain seq x y z
N MET A 1 5.47 28.05 -0.03
CA MET A 1 5.84 27.50 -1.35
C MET A 1 5.12 28.22 -2.50
N ASN A 2 4.63 29.47 -2.33
CA ASN A 2 3.86 30.19 -3.36
C ASN A 2 2.64 29.39 -3.90
N MET A 3 1.94 28.71 -2.99
CA MET A 3 0.70 27.98 -3.26
C MET A 3 -0.49 28.76 -2.68
N SER A 4 -1.70 28.31 -2.96
CA SER A 4 -2.90 29.01 -2.49
C SER A 4 -2.99 28.92 -0.96
N ALA A 5 -3.66 29.89 -0.34
CA ALA A 5 -4.13 29.70 1.02
C ALA A 5 -5.46 28.93 0.98
N MET A 6 -5.76 28.20 2.05
CA MET A 6 -7.09 27.60 2.20
C MET A 6 -8.18 28.68 2.17
N PRO A 7 -9.27 28.48 1.40
CA PRO A 7 -10.34 29.47 1.30
C PRO A 7 -11.07 29.65 2.64
N PRO A 8 -11.75 30.79 2.88
CA PRO A 8 -12.50 31.01 4.12
C PRO A 8 -13.53 29.91 4.44
N ASP A 9 -14.25 29.43 3.42
CA ASP A 9 -15.27 28.38 3.56
C ASP A 9 -14.68 27.06 4.07
N PHE A 10 -13.42 26.77 3.75
CA PHE A 10 -12.73 25.58 4.27
C PHE A 10 -12.67 25.61 5.80
N TRP A 11 -12.30 26.73 6.40
CA TRP A 11 -12.20 26.86 7.85
C TRP A 11 -13.57 26.90 8.52
N ALA A 12 -14.56 27.53 7.88
CA ALA A 12 -15.90 27.68 8.43
C ALA A 12 -16.71 26.36 8.42
N LEU A 13 -16.45 25.49 7.44
CA LEU A 13 -17.33 24.36 7.14
C LEU A 13 -16.68 22.97 7.30
N SER A 14 -15.36 22.89 7.48
CA SER A 14 -14.67 21.63 7.76
C SER A 14 -14.97 21.11 9.17
N VAL A 15 -14.89 19.79 9.34
CA VAL A 15 -14.93 19.14 10.65
C VAL A 15 -13.49 18.78 11.00
N LEU A 16 -12.87 19.59 11.86
CA LEU A 16 -11.47 19.44 12.27
C LEU A 16 -11.31 18.84 13.68
N GLU A 17 -12.41 18.74 14.42
CA GLU A 17 -12.47 18.12 15.74
C GLU A 17 -13.73 17.25 15.81
N GLN A 18 -13.75 16.28 16.73
CA GLN A 18 -14.93 15.45 16.93
C GLN A 18 -16.07 16.30 17.51
N PRO A 19 -17.23 16.43 16.83
CA PRO A 19 -18.36 17.17 17.37
C PRO A 19 -18.91 16.49 18.63
N VAL A 20 -19.31 17.29 19.61
CA VAL A 20 -19.87 16.79 20.89
C VAL A 20 -21.34 16.35 20.76
N ASP A 21 -22.05 16.85 19.75
CA ASP A 21 -23.49 16.71 19.56
C ASP A 21 -23.90 15.51 18.71
N ARG A 22 -22.95 14.93 17.95
CA ARG A 22 -23.24 13.84 17.01
C ARG A 22 -22.04 12.94 16.73
N HIS A 23 -22.33 11.69 16.41
CA HIS A 23 -21.32 10.78 15.91
C HIS A 23 -20.95 11.10 14.46
N VAL A 24 -19.66 11.13 14.17
CA VAL A 24 -19.12 11.31 12.81
C VAL A 24 -18.13 10.21 12.50
N HIS A 25 -18.06 9.81 11.23
CA HIS A 25 -17.04 8.87 10.79
C HIS A 25 -15.66 9.55 10.81
N CYS A 26 -14.83 9.23 11.80
CA CYS A 26 -13.58 9.94 12.06
C CYS A 26 -12.43 9.64 11.09
N GLN A 27 -12.59 8.71 10.14
CA GLN A 27 -11.56 8.47 9.13
C GLN A 27 -11.28 9.77 8.34
N PRO A 28 -10.01 10.24 8.29
CA PRO A 28 -9.62 11.43 7.54
C PRO A 28 -10.05 11.35 6.07
N SER A 29 -10.49 12.49 5.54
CA SER A 29 -10.92 12.62 4.15
C SER A 29 -11.04 14.09 3.76
N ALA A 30 -10.62 14.41 2.54
CA ALA A 30 -10.83 15.69 1.88
C ALA A 30 -11.95 15.61 0.82
N TRP A 31 -12.70 16.69 0.67
CA TRP A 31 -13.92 16.74 -0.13
C TRP A 31 -13.94 17.96 -1.06
N ASP A 32 -14.13 17.74 -2.36
CA ASP A 32 -14.50 18.75 -3.36
C ASP A 32 -16.01 18.72 -3.61
N PHE A 33 -16.71 19.79 -3.25
CA PHE A 33 -18.16 19.92 -3.48
C PHE A 33 -18.52 20.29 -4.93
N CYS A 34 -17.53 20.27 -5.82
CA CYS A 34 -17.66 20.36 -7.27
C CYS A 34 -18.16 21.71 -7.78
N ASN A 35 -18.31 22.71 -6.91
CA ASN A 35 -18.84 24.04 -7.22
C ASN A 35 -17.74 25.10 -7.43
N ARG A 36 -16.44 24.72 -7.41
CA ARG A 36 -15.24 25.58 -7.56
C ARG A 36 -14.88 26.46 -6.37
N HIS A 37 -15.66 26.40 -5.29
CA HIS A 37 -15.53 27.31 -4.14
C HIS A 37 -15.43 26.57 -2.80
N ASP A 38 -16.17 25.48 -2.66
CA ASP A 38 -16.35 24.75 -1.40
C ASP A 38 -15.51 23.46 -1.38
N TYR A 39 -14.54 23.46 -0.47
CA TYR A 39 -13.59 22.38 -0.24
C TYR A 39 -13.44 22.18 1.26
N ARG A 40 -13.49 20.94 1.73
CA ARG A 40 -13.53 20.65 3.17
C ARG A 40 -12.69 19.45 3.54
N ILE A 41 -12.30 19.39 4.82
CA ILE A 41 -11.76 18.19 5.46
C ILE A 41 -12.73 17.72 6.53
N LYS A 42 -12.79 16.40 6.71
CA LYS A 42 -13.44 15.75 7.84
C LYS A 42 -12.44 14.82 8.52
N MET A 43 -11.90 15.27 9.65
CA MET A 43 -10.91 14.58 10.48
C MET A 43 -11.20 14.87 11.96
N CYS A 44 -11.15 13.84 12.81
CA CYS A 44 -11.22 14.01 14.26
C CYS A 44 -9.78 14.17 14.79
N THR A 45 -9.25 15.39 14.72
CA THR A 45 -7.82 15.66 14.97
C THR A 45 -7.47 15.63 16.45
N HIS A 46 -6.35 14.99 16.77
CA HIS A 46 -5.70 14.99 18.07
C HIS A 46 -4.37 15.75 18.01
N PRO A 47 -3.89 16.32 19.12
CA PRO A 47 -2.63 17.07 19.16
C PRO A 47 -1.42 16.12 19.24
N ASP A 48 -1.20 15.32 18.20
CA ASP A 48 -0.07 14.41 18.07
C ASP A 48 0.62 14.49 16.69
N MET A 49 1.79 13.85 16.56
CA MET A 49 2.60 13.91 15.33
C MET A 49 1.91 13.23 14.15
N LYS A 50 1.16 12.15 14.40
CA LYS A 50 0.48 11.41 13.34
C LYS A 50 -0.61 12.26 12.72
N ASP A 51 -1.40 12.93 13.55
CA ASP A 51 -2.49 13.78 13.10
C ASP A 51 -1.97 15.09 12.49
N LEU A 52 -0.82 15.62 12.93
CA LEU A 52 -0.13 16.71 12.24
C LEU A 52 0.26 16.35 10.80
N ILE A 53 0.87 15.18 10.60
CA ILE A 53 1.26 14.71 9.26
C ILE A 53 0.02 14.43 8.41
N THR A 54 -1.00 13.81 9.00
CA THR A 54 -2.28 13.52 8.32
C THR A 54 -2.98 14.81 7.89
N ALA A 55 -2.98 15.85 8.73
CA ALA A 55 -3.53 17.15 8.35
C ALA A 55 -2.85 17.73 7.10
N HIS A 56 -1.51 17.61 6.98
CA HIS A 56 -0.79 18.04 5.79
C HIS A 56 -1.13 17.20 4.55
N HIS A 57 -1.28 15.88 4.72
CA HIS A 57 -1.74 14.99 3.65
C HIS A 57 -3.13 15.44 3.13
N GLU A 58 -4.10 15.62 4.03
CA GLU A 58 -5.47 16.00 3.66
C GLU A 58 -5.56 17.42 3.08
N MET A 59 -4.79 18.37 3.62
CA MET A 59 -4.71 19.73 3.06
C MET A 59 -4.09 19.74 1.65
N THR A 60 -3.22 18.78 1.34
CA THR A 60 -2.65 18.64 0.00
C THR A 60 -3.69 18.17 -1.02
N HIS A 61 -4.65 17.32 -0.63
CA HIS A 61 -5.80 17.01 -1.48
C HIS A 61 -6.60 18.27 -1.80
N VAL A 62 -6.81 19.16 -0.81
CA VAL A 62 -7.49 20.44 -1.03
C VAL A 62 -6.70 21.36 -1.97
N GLU A 63 -5.37 21.45 -1.83
CA GLU A 63 -4.53 22.17 -2.80
C GLU A 63 -4.64 21.59 -4.22
N TYR A 64 -4.76 20.27 -4.36
CA TYR A 64 -4.99 19.63 -5.65
C TYR A 64 -6.36 20.05 -6.22
N PHE A 65 -7.41 20.02 -5.40
CA PHE A 65 -8.75 20.48 -5.79
C PHE A 65 -8.74 21.93 -6.27
N LEU A 66 -8.04 22.80 -5.56
CA LEU A 66 -7.86 24.21 -5.90
C LEU A 66 -7.09 24.39 -7.21
N ALA A 67 -6.06 23.57 -7.46
CA ALA A 67 -5.22 23.67 -8.64
C ALA A 67 -5.99 23.35 -9.94
N TYR A 68 -6.84 22.31 -9.96
CA TYR A 68 -7.62 21.94 -11.15
C TYR A 68 -9.04 22.52 -11.18
N ARG A 69 -9.44 23.39 -10.23
CA ARG A 69 -10.83 23.87 -10.11
C ARG A 69 -11.41 24.53 -11.36
N ASN A 70 -10.55 25.05 -12.22
CA ASN A 70 -10.92 25.71 -13.47
C ASN A 70 -11.06 24.74 -14.66
N GLN A 71 -10.66 23.47 -14.50
CA GLN A 71 -10.89 22.44 -15.50
C GLN A 71 -12.39 22.13 -15.67
N PRO A 72 -12.82 21.62 -16.83
CA PRO A 72 -14.13 20.98 -16.98
C PRO A 72 -14.38 19.93 -15.88
N LYS A 73 -15.62 19.76 -15.43
CA LYS A 73 -15.92 18.87 -14.28
C LYS A 73 -15.39 17.44 -14.48
N VAL A 74 -15.45 16.93 -15.70
CA VAL A 74 -14.92 15.60 -16.06
C VAL A 74 -13.41 15.44 -15.87
N PHE A 75 -12.67 16.56 -15.82
CA PHE A 75 -11.21 16.57 -15.63
C PHE A 75 -10.77 16.98 -14.22
N ARG A 76 -11.71 17.17 -13.28
CA ARG A 76 -11.44 17.50 -11.88
C ARG A 76 -11.27 16.23 -11.04
N ASP A 77 -10.18 15.56 -11.33
CA ASP A 77 -9.68 14.40 -10.60
C ASP A 77 -8.17 14.34 -10.81
N GLY A 78 -7.47 13.49 -10.07
CA GLY A 78 -6.05 13.22 -10.26
C GLY A 78 -5.78 12.61 -11.64
N ALA A 79 -4.56 12.79 -12.14
CA ALA A 79 -4.15 12.23 -13.44
C ALA A 79 -4.36 10.71 -13.54
N ASN A 80 -4.20 10.02 -12.41
CA ASN A 80 -4.72 8.69 -12.13
C ASN A 80 -5.00 8.58 -10.62
N PRO A 81 -5.65 7.51 -10.12
CA PRO A 81 -5.98 7.39 -8.70
C PRO A 81 -4.79 7.48 -7.74
N GLY A 82 -3.57 7.14 -8.18
CA GLY A 82 -2.37 7.23 -7.36
C GLY A 82 -1.79 8.64 -7.22
N PHE A 83 -2.12 9.59 -8.12
CA PHE A 83 -1.57 10.95 -8.07
C PHE A 83 -2.07 11.76 -6.87
N HIS A 84 -3.36 11.64 -6.54
CA HIS A 84 -3.93 12.32 -5.36
C HIS A 84 -3.17 11.94 -4.09
N GLU A 85 -3.07 10.63 -3.86
CA GLU A 85 -2.35 10.07 -2.72
C GLU A 85 -0.85 10.39 -2.77
N ALA A 86 -0.19 10.28 -3.94
CA ALA A 86 1.26 10.45 -4.06
C ALA A 86 1.70 11.85 -3.65
N ILE A 87 0.98 12.88 -4.08
CA ILE A 87 1.35 14.27 -3.80
C ILE A 87 1.15 14.58 -2.32
N GLY A 88 0.05 14.13 -1.71
CA GLY A 88 -0.17 14.24 -0.27
C GLY A 88 0.93 13.59 0.55
N GLU A 89 1.33 12.38 0.15
CA GLU A 89 2.42 11.65 0.79
C GLU A 89 3.80 12.30 0.58
N THR A 90 4.06 12.90 -0.59
CA THR A 90 5.30 13.65 -0.83
C THR A 90 5.44 14.83 0.12
N ILE A 91 4.34 15.54 0.42
CA ILE A 91 4.34 16.63 1.42
C ILE A 91 4.56 16.05 2.82
N ALA A 92 3.87 14.96 3.15
CA ALA A 92 4.02 14.28 4.43
C ALA A 92 5.47 13.86 4.72
N LEU A 93 6.22 13.38 3.72
CA LEU A 93 7.65 13.06 3.85
C LEU A 93 8.48 14.28 4.29
N SER A 94 8.24 15.45 3.69
CA SER A 94 8.95 16.70 4.05
C SER A 94 8.61 17.12 5.49
N VAL A 95 7.33 17.07 5.86
CA VAL A 95 6.81 17.47 7.18
C VAL A 95 7.34 16.57 8.29
N ALA A 96 7.41 15.26 8.03
CA ALA A 96 7.89 14.27 8.98
C ALA A 96 9.41 14.30 9.18
N SER A 97 10.16 15.07 8.39
CA SER A 97 11.62 15.13 8.51
C SER A 97 12.04 15.82 9.83
N PRO A 98 13.09 15.30 10.51
CA PRO A 98 13.60 15.94 11.74
C PRO A 98 13.99 17.41 11.54
N ARG A 99 14.52 17.75 10.36
CA ARG A 99 14.88 19.12 9.96
C ARG A 99 13.66 20.05 9.92
N HIS A 100 12.55 19.58 9.40
CA HIS A 100 11.32 20.37 9.34
C HIS A 100 10.74 20.59 10.74
N LEU A 101 10.66 19.53 11.55
CA LEU A 101 10.17 19.62 12.93
C LEU A 101 11.03 20.57 13.79
N GLN A 102 12.34 20.59 13.58
CA GLN A 102 13.23 21.57 14.19
C GLN A 102 12.94 23.00 13.71
N THR A 103 12.71 23.18 12.41
CA THR A 103 12.36 24.49 11.83
C THR A 103 11.05 25.05 12.42
N LEU A 104 10.11 24.17 12.78
CA LEU A 104 8.86 24.53 13.46
C LEU A 104 9.01 24.73 14.97
N GLY A 105 10.18 24.43 15.56
CA GLY A 105 10.41 24.48 17.01
C GLY A 105 9.78 23.33 17.80
N LEU A 106 9.33 22.26 17.12
CA LEU A 106 8.75 21.07 17.76
C LEU A 106 9.82 20.10 18.29
N VAL A 107 11.06 20.22 17.78
CA VAL A 107 12.23 19.49 18.25
C VAL A 107 13.35 20.48 18.56
N GLN A 108 13.87 20.46 19.79
CA GLN A 108 14.87 21.46 20.24
C GLN A 108 16.21 21.36 19.51
N LYS A 109 16.67 20.14 19.23
CA LYS A 109 17.91 19.88 18.50
C LYS A 109 17.72 18.68 17.59
N SER A 110 17.87 18.88 16.28
CA SER A 110 18.08 17.77 15.36
C SER A 110 19.49 17.25 15.61
N ILE A 111 19.60 16.04 16.15
CA ILE A 111 20.88 15.34 16.24
C ILE A 111 21.14 14.75 14.86
N ASP A 112 22.14 15.30 14.17
CA ASP A 112 22.54 14.89 12.84
C ASP A 112 23.64 13.83 12.96
N ASP A 113 23.27 12.63 13.39
CA ASP A 113 24.16 11.47 13.47
C ASP A 113 23.57 10.24 12.76
N THR A 114 24.45 9.31 12.40
CA THR A 114 24.07 8.11 11.66
C THR A 114 23.05 7.25 12.42
N ALA A 115 23.12 7.16 13.75
CA ALA A 115 22.24 6.31 14.52
C ALA A 115 20.80 6.83 14.50
N HIS A 116 20.61 8.14 14.61
CA HIS A 116 19.31 8.80 14.50
C HIS A 116 18.75 8.71 13.08
N ASP A 117 19.60 8.86 12.05
CA ASP A 117 19.20 8.68 10.66
C ASP A 117 18.69 7.25 10.40
N ILE A 118 19.38 6.23 10.92
CA ILE A 118 18.96 4.83 10.80
C ILE A 118 17.63 4.60 11.54
N ASN A 119 17.46 5.12 12.76
CA ASN A 119 16.19 5.00 13.49
C ASN A 119 15.02 5.66 12.74
N TYR A 120 15.25 6.84 12.17
CA TYR A 120 14.26 7.54 11.35
C TYR A 120 13.93 6.75 10.08
N LEU A 121 14.94 6.32 9.32
CA LEU A 121 14.75 5.54 8.11
C LEU A 121 14.06 4.20 8.40
N PHE A 122 14.39 3.53 9.49
CA PHE A 122 13.73 2.29 9.89
C PHE A 122 12.24 2.53 10.19
N THR A 123 11.92 3.61 10.89
CA THR A 123 10.51 4.03 11.13
C THR A 123 9.78 4.29 9.81
N GLN A 124 10.42 4.99 8.87
CA GLN A 124 9.86 5.23 7.54
C GLN A 124 9.72 3.94 6.71
N ALA A 125 10.64 2.98 6.86
CA ALA A 125 10.57 1.70 6.17
C ALA A 125 9.41 0.85 6.68
N MET A 126 9.15 0.86 7.99
CA MET A 126 8.00 0.19 8.58
C MET A 126 6.66 0.77 8.08
N ASP A 127 6.60 2.09 7.84
CA ASP A 127 5.40 2.72 7.31
C ASP A 127 5.24 2.53 5.79
N LYS A 128 6.32 2.69 5.01
CA LYS A 128 6.26 2.72 3.54
C LYS A 128 6.62 1.39 2.88
N LEU A 129 7.72 0.76 3.27
CA LEU A 129 8.20 -0.47 2.63
C LEU A 129 7.39 -1.70 3.04
N ALA A 130 7.12 -1.88 4.34
CA ALA A 130 6.32 -3.01 4.82
C ALA A 130 4.85 -2.95 4.33
N PHE A 131 4.38 -1.74 4.01
CA PHE A 131 3.05 -1.50 3.45
C PHE A 131 2.91 -1.85 1.96
N LEU A 132 3.98 -1.71 1.16
CA LEU A 132 3.90 -1.93 -0.30
C LEU A 132 3.33 -3.30 -0.68
N PRO A 133 3.82 -4.44 -0.16
CA PRO A 133 3.27 -5.73 -0.56
C PRO A 133 1.85 -5.93 -0.05
N PHE A 134 1.46 -5.32 1.08
CA PHE A 134 0.06 -5.31 1.52
C PHE A 134 -0.86 -4.62 0.52
N ALA A 135 -0.46 -3.44 0.05
CA ALA A 135 -1.23 -2.68 -0.91
C ALA A 135 -1.41 -3.42 -2.23
N LEU A 136 -0.39 -4.19 -2.65
CA LEU A 136 -0.46 -5.06 -3.82
C LEU A 136 -1.40 -6.25 -3.61
N VAL A 137 -1.28 -6.95 -2.48
CA VAL A 137 -2.09 -8.14 -2.16
C VAL A 137 -3.59 -7.83 -2.14
N MET A 138 -3.98 -6.66 -1.64
CA MET A 138 -5.38 -6.20 -1.62
C MET A 138 -6.04 -6.27 -3.00
N ASP A 139 -5.40 -5.67 -4.00
CA ASP A 139 -5.98 -5.61 -5.34
C ASP A 139 -5.72 -6.88 -6.11
N LYS A 140 -4.59 -7.55 -5.87
CA LYS A 140 -4.35 -8.87 -6.43
C LYS A 140 -5.45 -9.86 -6.03
N TRP A 141 -5.81 -9.91 -4.75
CA TRP A 141 -6.91 -10.75 -4.27
C TRP A 141 -8.23 -10.39 -4.97
N ARG A 142 -8.58 -9.09 -5.05
CA ARG A 142 -9.81 -8.65 -5.70
C ARG A 142 -9.83 -8.93 -7.20
N TRP A 143 -8.70 -8.75 -7.89
CA TRP A 143 -8.59 -9.07 -9.31
C TRP A 143 -8.79 -10.55 -9.55
N ASP A 144 -8.10 -11.41 -8.81
CA ASP A 144 -8.24 -12.85 -8.94
C ASP A 144 -9.72 -13.26 -8.67
N VAL A 145 -10.43 -12.57 -7.75
CA VAL A 145 -11.89 -12.77 -7.52
C VAL A 145 -12.73 -12.28 -8.70
N PHE A 146 -12.44 -11.10 -9.24
CA PHE A 146 -13.22 -10.48 -10.32
C PHE A 146 -13.02 -11.19 -11.68
N THR A 147 -11.85 -11.76 -11.92
CA THR A 147 -11.55 -12.57 -13.12
C THR A 147 -12.13 -13.98 -13.03
N GLY A 148 -12.50 -14.43 -11.83
CA GLY A 148 -12.99 -15.78 -11.56
C GLY A 148 -11.88 -16.82 -11.39
N ASP A 149 -10.62 -16.38 -11.25
CA ASP A 149 -9.47 -17.26 -11.02
C ASP A 149 -9.58 -18.01 -9.67
N ILE A 150 -10.26 -17.41 -8.68
CA ILE A 150 -10.71 -18.13 -7.49
C ILE A 150 -12.22 -18.04 -7.29
N ARG A 151 -12.77 -19.16 -6.83
CA ARG A 151 -14.20 -19.28 -6.49
C ARG A 151 -14.45 -18.89 -5.04
N LYS A 152 -15.72 -18.66 -4.71
CA LYS A 152 -16.17 -18.24 -3.37
C LYS A 152 -15.68 -19.17 -2.26
N GLU A 153 -15.57 -20.47 -2.54
CA GLU A 153 -15.11 -21.49 -1.59
C GLU A 153 -13.59 -21.43 -1.32
N GLN A 154 -12.89 -20.44 -1.86
CA GLN A 154 -11.43 -20.29 -1.76
C GLN A 154 -11.04 -18.86 -1.35
N TYR A 155 -12.01 -17.99 -1.06
CA TYR A 155 -11.77 -16.57 -0.84
C TYR A 155 -10.83 -16.31 0.33
N ASN A 156 -11.06 -16.98 1.46
CA ASN A 156 -10.33 -16.69 2.68
C ASN A 156 -8.94 -17.32 2.68
N CYS A 157 -8.81 -18.56 2.22
CA CYS A 157 -7.51 -19.21 2.16
C CYS A 157 -6.63 -18.63 1.06
N HIS A 158 -7.21 -18.17 -0.06
CA HIS A 158 -6.45 -17.43 -1.08
C HIS A 158 -5.92 -16.10 -0.54
N TRP A 159 -6.72 -15.38 0.27
CA TRP A 159 -6.28 -14.18 0.95
C TRP A 159 -5.02 -14.43 1.80
N TRP A 160 -5.03 -15.45 2.66
CA TRP A 160 -3.87 -15.77 3.50
C TRP A 160 -2.68 -16.29 2.70
N ARG A 161 -2.90 -17.04 1.63
CA ARG A 161 -1.84 -17.47 0.72
C ARG A 161 -1.12 -16.27 0.08
N LEU A 162 -1.86 -15.27 -0.40
CA LEU A 162 -1.26 -14.05 -0.95
C LEU A 162 -0.52 -13.24 0.12
N ARG A 163 -1.10 -13.12 1.32
CA ARG A 163 -0.48 -12.44 2.46
C ARG A 163 0.86 -13.08 2.84
N GLU A 164 0.93 -14.39 2.92
CA GLU A 164 2.19 -15.11 3.16
C GLU A 164 3.17 -14.92 2.00
N GLN A 165 2.72 -15.14 0.76
CA GLN A 165 3.59 -15.09 -0.42
C GLN A 165 4.28 -13.73 -0.61
N TYR A 166 3.59 -12.63 -0.34
CA TYR A 166 4.10 -11.28 -0.59
C TYR A 166 4.63 -10.57 0.66
N GLN A 167 4.17 -10.95 1.86
CA GLN A 167 4.56 -10.25 3.10
C GLN A 167 5.24 -11.15 4.15
N GLY A 168 5.17 -12.47 4.02
CA GLY A 168 5.70 -13.38 5.04
C GLY A 168 4.94 -13.32 6.36
N VAL A 169 3.63 -13.05 6.33
CA VAL A 169 2.79 -12.98 7.53
C VAL A 169 1.68 -14.03 7.49
N LYS A 170 1.33 -14.53 8.69
CA LYS A 170 0.29 -15.55 8.89
C LYS A 170 -0.72 -15.11 9.96
N PRO A 171 -1.95 -15.66 9.95
CA PRO A 171 -2.90 -15.39 11.02
C PRO A 171 -2.39 -16.00 12.35
N PRO A 172 -2.75 -15.42 13.50
CA PRO A 172 -2.33 -15.93 14.81
C PRO A 172 -3.05 -17.22 15.23
N VAL A 173 -4.16 -17.54 14.56
CA VAL A 173 -4.96 -18.74 14.78
C VAL A 173 -5.35 -19.35 13.44
N LEU A 174 -5.60 -20.66 13.43
CA LEU A 174 -6.06 -21.36 12.24
C LEU A 174 -7.38 -20.76 11.73
N ARG A 175 -7.44 -20.46 10.43
CA ARG A 175 -8.62 -19.91 9.75
C ARG A 175 -9.28 -20.95 8.86
N SER A 176 -10.47 -20.65 8.36
CA SER A 176 -11.17 -21.50 7.40
C SER A 176 -11.95 -20.69 6.37
N GLU A 177 -12.55 -21.37 5.39
CA GLU A 177 -13.49 -20.75 4.44
C GLU A 177 -14.86 -20.42 5.07
N MET A 178 -15.07 -20.75 6.35
CA MET A 178 -16.20 -20.20 7.10
C MET A 178 -15.92 -18.77 7.62
N ASP A 179 -14.66 -18.35 7.60
CA ASP A 179 -14.24 -16.98 7.88
C ASP A 179 -14.20 -16.14 6.59
N PHE A 180 -14.21 -14.82 6.72
CA PHE A 180 -14.03 -13.88 5.60
C PHE A 180 -13.18 -12.68 6.03
N ASP A 181 -11.90 -12.94 6.26
CA ASP A 181 -10.91 -11.95 6.72
C ASP A 181 -10.68 -10.76 5.78
N PRO A 182 -10.70 -10.87 4.44
CA PRO A 182 -10.62 -9.68 3.58
C PRO A 182 -11.72 -8.66 3.88
N GLY A 183 -12.90 -9.09 4.34
CA GLY A 183 -14.00 -8.21 4.74
C GLY A 183 -13.68 -7.30 5.93
N SER A 184 -12.62 -7.58 6.70
CA SER A 184 -12.23 -6.78 7.87
C SER A 184 -11.47 -5.50 7.51
N LYS A 185 -10.97 -5.36 6.28
CA LYS A 185 -10.34 -4.12 5.82
C LYS A 185 -11.38 -3.23 5.14
N TYR A 186 -11.65 -2.06 5.71
CA TYR A 186 -12.56 -1.01 5.20
C TYR A 186 -12.70 -0.90 3.67
N HIS A 187 -11.59 -0.82 2.93
CA HIS A 187 -11.59 -0.60 1.48
C HIS A 187 -12.21 -1.74 0.67
N ILE A 188 -12.21 -2.97 1.20
CA ILE A 188 -12.84 -4.12 0.55
C ILE A 188 -14.38 -4.00 0.57
N PRO A 189 -15.08 -3.91 1.72
CA PRO A 189 -16.53 -3.72 1.75
C PRO A 189 -16.98 -2.35 1.24
N ALA A 190 -16.13 -1.31 1.31
CA ALA A 190 -16.42 -0.01 0.72
C ALA A 190 -16.21 0.05 -0.81
N ASN A 191 -15.75 -1.05 -1.43
CA ASN A 191 -15.46 -1.14 -2.86
C ASN A 191 -14.52 -0.02 -3.39
N ILE A 192 -13.47 0.29 -2.63
CA ILE A 192 -12.49 1.33 -2.98
C ILE A 192 -11.24 0.68 -3.59
N PRO A 193 -10.83 1.03 -4.82
CA PRO A 193 -9.59 0.54 -5.41
C PRO A 193 -8.35 0.75 -4.52
N TYR A 194 -7.60 -0.31 -4.14
CA TYR A 194 -6.44 -0.18 -3.23
C TYR A 194 -5.11 -0.02 -3.98
N ILE A 195 -5.04 -0.37 -5.27
CA ILE A 195 -3.83 -0.22 -6.10
C ILE A 195 -3.33 1.23 -6.15
N ARG A 196 -4.22 2.20 -5.91
CA ARG A 196 -3.87 3.61 -5.77
C ARG A 196 -2.77 3.84 -4.73
N TYR A 197 -2.79 3.09 -3.63
CA TYR A 197 -1.81 3.23 -2.56
C TYR A 197 -0.45 2.63 -2.95
N PHE A 198 -0.42 1.50 -3.66
CA PHE A 198 0.84 0.95 -4.18
C PHE A 198 1.51 1.92 -5.17
N VAL A 199 0.74 2.42 -6.14
CA VAL A 199 1.23 3.39 -7.13
C VAL A 199 1.68 4.68 -6.42
N SER A 200 0.90 5.16 -5.46
CA SER A 200 1.23 6.32 -4.64
C SER A 200 2.54 6.16 -3.90
N THR A 201 2.75 5.03 -3.23
CA THR A 201 3.98 4.78 -2.47
C THR A 201 5.21 4.72 -3.34
N VAL A 202 5.12 4.28 -4.59
CA VAL A 202 6.27 4.38 -5.51
C VAL A 202 6.44 5.82 -6.03
N LEU A 203 5.34 6.43 -6.48
CA LEU A 203 5.35 7.75 -7.11
C LEU A 203 5.74 8.88 -6.15
N GLN A 204 5.37 8.80 -4.86
CA GLN A 204 5.66 9.83 -3.87
C GLN A 204 7.17 10.07 -3.73
N PHE A 205 8.00 9.01 -3.78
CA PHE A 205 9.45 9.14 -3.70
C PHE A 205 10.03 9.69 -5.01
N GLN A 206 9.45 9.32 -6.15
CA GLN A 206 9.84 9.85 -7.45
C GLN A 206 9.60 11.37 -7.53
N ILE A 207 8.42 11.83 -7.09
CA ILE A 207 8.10 13.25 -6.98
C ILE A 207 9.01 13.92 -5.94
N HIS A 208 9.19 13.31 -4.77
CA HIS A 208 10.05 13.86 -3.70
C HIS A 208 11.50 14.05 -4.19
N ARG A 209 12.11 13.03 -4.81
CA ARG A 209 13.45 13.11 -5.40
C ARG A 209 13.56 14.23 -6.42
N ALA A 210 12.58 14.37 -7.31
CA ALA A 210 12.57 15.43 -8.31
C ALA A 210 12.50 16.82 -7.67
N LEU A 211 11.61 17.02 -6.68
CA LEU A 211 11.51 18.28 -5.94
C LEU A 211 12.83 18.60 -5.24
N CYS A 212 13.37 17.66 -4.46
CA CYS A 212 14.60 17.82 -3.68
C CYS A 212 15.83 18.10 -4.55
N THR A 213 15.90 17.51 -5.74
CA THR A 213 16.96 17.79 -6.71
C THR A 213 16.83 19.22 -7.25
N ARG A 214 15.62 19.62 -7.66
CA ARG A 214 15.34 20.94 -8.24
C ARG A 214 15.50 22.08 -7.25
N THR A 215 15.20 21.85 -5.97
CA THR A 215 15.37 22.85 -4.90
C THR A 215 16.80 22.94 -4.39
N GLY A 216 17.70 22.06 -4.84
CA GLY A 216 19.03 21.98 -4.29
C GLY A 216 19.01 21.58 -2.80
N GLN A 217 18.16 20.62 -2.42
CA GLN A 217 18.20 19.98 -1.11
C GLN A 217 18.84 18.59 -1.15
N TYR A 218 18.76 17.89 -2.29
CA TYR A 218 19.38 16.59 -2.53
C TYR A 218 20.44 16.68 -3.62
N ILE A 219 21.57 15.99 -3.44
CA ILE A 219 22.57 15.73 -4.48
C ILE A 219 22.95 14.24 -4.39
N PRO A 220 22.81 13.45 -5.48
CA PRO A 220 23.24 12.06 -5.49
C PRO A 220 24.71 11.92 -5.08
N GLY A 221 24.98 11.05 -4.10
CA GLY A 221 26.34 10.77 -3.61
C GLY A 221 26.91 11.77 -2.61
N GLU A 222 26.20 12.86 -2.28
CA GLU A 222 26.65 13.86 -1.31
C GLU A 222 26.13 13.53 0.11
N PRO A 223 27.00 13.17 1.07
CA PRO A 223 26.57 12.76 2.41
C PRO A 223 25.90 13.88 3.22
N THR A 224 26.22 15.14 2.93
CA THR A 224 25.62 16.30 3.61
C THR A 224 24.21 16.63 3.12
N ARG A 225 23.81 16.05 1.97
CA ARG A 225 22.53 16.32 1.31
C ARG A 225 21.84 15.04 0.83
N PRO A 226 21.57 14.07 1.72
CA PRO A 226 20.88 12.85 1.37
C PRO A 226 19.38 13.10 1.19
N LEU A 227 18.71 12.22 0.44
CA LEU A 227 17.31 12.42 0.06
C LEU A 227 16.36 12.45 1.28
N HIS A 228 16.60 11.60 2.29
CA HIS A 228 15.76 11.51 3.49
C HIS A 228 15.87 12.72 4.45
N LYS A 229 16.78 13.66 4.19
CA LYS A 229 16.90 14.94 4.94
C LYS A 229 16.33 16.13 4.18
N CYS A 230 15.75 15.91 3.01
CA CYS A 230 15.19 16.96 2.20
C CYS A 230 13.98 17.62 2.88
N ASP A 231 13.99 18.95 2.94
CA ASP A 231 12.83 19.75 3.32
C ASP A 231 12.54 20.78 2.21
N ILE A 232 11.35 20.72 1.63
CA ILE A 232 10.90 21.62 0.54
C ILE A 232 10.16 22.85 1.08
N TYR A 233 10.09 23.03 2.40
CA TYR A 233 9.46 24.17 3.05
C TYR A 233 10.05 25.51 2.58
N ARG A 234 9.18 26.53 2.50
CA ARG A 234 9.50 27.89 2.01
C ARG A 234 10.19 27.95 0.64
N ASN A 235 10.11 26.91 -0.18
CA ASN A 235 10.69 26.91 -1.51
C ASN A 235 9.62 27.19 -2.60
N PRO A 236 9.69 28.32 -3.34
CA PRO A 236 8.72 28.63 -4.40
C PRO A 236 8.85 27.72 -5.64
N GLU A 237 10.04 27.22 -5.92
CA GLU A 237 10.29 26.32 -7.06
C GLU A 237 9.61 24.97 -6.84
N ALA A 238 9.65 24.43 -5.61
CA ALA A 238 8.90 23.23 -5.26
C ALA A 238 7.39 23.41 -5.48
N GLY A 239 6.82 24.54 -5.06
CA GLY A 239 5.40 24.83 -5.28
C GLY A 239 5.04 25.00 -6.76
N ARG A 240 5.95 25.54 -7.58
CA ARG A 240 5.77 25.62 -9.04
C ARG A 240 5.67 24.24 -9.68
N ILE A 241 6.49 23.28 -9.24
CA ILE A 241 6.46 21.90 -9.72
C ILE A 241 5.18 21.20 -9.27
N LEU A 242 4.83 21.31 -7.99
CA LEU A 242 3.59 20.74 -7.44
C LEU A 242 2.35 21.27 -8.16
N LYS A 243 2.30 22.58 -8.42
CA LYS A 243 1.20 23.18 -9.19
C LYS A 243 1.09 22.58 -10.60
N ARG A 244 2.21 22.36 -11.31
CA ARG A 244 2.20 21.73 -12.65
C ARG A 244 1.70 20.29 -12.62
N LEU A 245 2.06 19.52 -11.59
CA LEU A 245 1.53 18.17 -11.40
C LEU A 245 0.01 18.17 -11.19
N MET A 246 -0.52 19.22 -10.56
CA MET A 246 -1.91 19.27 -10.12
C MET A 246 -2.87 19.99 -11.08
N GLU A 247 -2.46 21.08 -11.73
CA GLU A 247 -3.36 22.02 -12.43
C GLU A 247 -4.10 21.43 -13.64
N ARG A 248 -3.56 20.35 -14.23
CA ARG A 248 -4.17 19.66 -15.36
C ARG A 248 -5.26 18.66 -14.93
N GLY A 249 -5.33 18.29 -13.65
CA GLY A 249 -6.21 17.22 -13.20
C GLY A 249 -6.06 15.96 -14.07
N SER A 250 -7.18 15.44 -14.59
CA SER A 250 -7.22 14.28 -15.49
C SER A 250 -7.39 14.65 -16.97
N SER A 251 -7.12 15.90 -17.36
CA SER A 251 -7.23 16.37 -18.75
C SER A 251 -6.18 15.81 -19.71
N ALA A 252 -5.18 15.08 -19.20
CA ALA A 252 -4.10 14.52 -20.01
C ALA A 252 -3.58 13.19 -19.43
N PRO A 253 -2.93 12.35 -20.24
CA PRO A 253 -2.32 11.12 -19.76
C PRO A 253 -1.32 11.40 -18.63
N TRP A 254 -1.40 10.62 -17.54
CA TRP A 254 -0.57 10.81 -16.36
C TRP A 254 0.94 10.77 -16.63
N MET A 255 1.38 9.94 -17.58
CA MET A 255 2.79 9.85 -18.00
C MET A 255 3.29 11.17 -18.57
N GLN A 256 2.43 11.86 -19.35
CA GLN A 256 2.76 13.15 -19.93
C GLN A 256 2.83 14.23 -18.85
N ILE A 257 1.87 14.24 -17.90
CA ILE A 257 1.88 15.19 -16.78
C ILE A 257 3.17 15.03 -15.95
N LEU A 258 3.59 13.80 -15.70
CA LEU A 258 4.82 13.50 -14.97
C LEU A 258 6.06 13.96 -15.76
N GLN A 259 6.11 13.66 -17.06
CA GLN A 259 7.22 14.06 -17.94
C GLN A 259 7.36 15.59 -18.00
N ASP A 260 6.25 16.31 -18.18
CA ASP A 260 6.23 17.77 -18.28
C ASP A 260 6.59 18.46 -16.95
N SER A 261 6.31 17.80 -15.82
CA SER A 261 6.49 18.39 -14.48
C SER A 261 7.85 18.08 -13.86
N ILE A 262 8.30 16.83 -13.93
CA ILE A 262 9.52 16.36 -13.26
C ILE A 262 10.57 15.79 -14.22
N GLY A 263 10.25 15.62 -15.51
CA GLY A 263 11.18 15.09 -16.52
C GLY A 263 11.21 13.57 -16.62
N GLU A 264 10.31 12.87 -15.93
CA GLU A 264 10.20 11.40 -15.94
C GLU A 264 8.80 10.97 -16.39
N GLY A 265 8.70 10.04 -17.34
CA GLY A 265 7.41 9.61 -17.92
C GLY A 265 6.91 8.23 -17.48
N ARG A 266 7.66 7.52 -16.64
CA ARG A 266 7.33 6.16 -16.16
C ARG A 266 7.37 6.11 -14.63
N LEU A 267 6.59 5.21 -14.06
CA LEU A 267 6.68 4.89 -12.64
C LEU A 267 7.98 4.12 -12.38
N SER A 268 8.80 4.60 -11.45
CA SER A 268 10.11 4.01 -11.13
C SER A 268 10.31 3.83 -9.62
N GLY A 269 10.79 2.66 -9.22
CA GLY A 269 11.19 2.37 -7.83
C GLY A 269 12.57 2.89 -7.45
N GLU A 270 13.32 3.50 -8.38
CA GLU A 270 14.69 3.97 -8.11
C GLU A 270 14.74 5.02 -6.99
N ALA A 271 13.81 5.99 -6.99
CA ALA A 271 13.80 7.04 -5.99
C ALA A 271 13.49 6.51 -4.58
N LEU A 272 12.63 5.49 -4.48
CA LEU A 272 12.36 4.77 -3.23
C LEU A 272 13.64 4.10 -2.72
N ARG A 273 14.39 3.45 -3.61
CA ARG A 273 15.67 2.81 -3.28
C ARG A 273 16.73 3.83 -2.88
N ASP A 274 16.80 4.96 -3.59
CA ASP A 274 17.71 6.06 -3.27
C ASP A 274 17.47 6.62 -1.86
N TYR A 275 16.19 6.72 -1.45
CA TYR A 275 15.78 7.19 -0.13
C TYR A 275 16.24 6.25 0.98
N PHE A 276 16.02 4.94 0.80
CA PHE A 276 16.29 3.92 1.81
C PHE A 276 17.68 3.27 1.73
N ARG A 277 18.52 3.65 0.77
CA ARG A 277 19.87 3.09 0.58
C ARG A 277 20.72 3.04 1.87
N PRO A 278 20.80 4.11 2.70
CA PRO A 278 21.58 4.04 3.94
C PRO A 278 21.05 2.98 4.92
N LEU A 279 19.73 2.81 4.98
CA LEU A 279 19.10 1.78 5.80
C LEU A 279 19.34 0.38 5.24
N GLU A 280 19.25 0.22 3.92
CA GLU A 280 19.52 -1.05 3.27
C GLU A 280 20.96 -1.53 3.54
N GLU A 281 21.93 -0.65 3.38
CA GLU A 281 23.34 -0.95 3.66
C GLU A 281 23.52 -1.36 5.12
N TRP A 282 22.90 -0.62 6.05
CA TRP A 282 22.93 -0.94 7.47
C TRP A 282 22.28 -2.29 7.79
N LEU A 283 21.08 -2.56 7.25
CA LEU A 283 20.36 -3.83 7.46
C LEU A 283 21.14 -5.01 6.90
N HIS A 284 21.80 -4.87 5.76
CA HIS A 284 22.63 -5.93 5.20
C HIS A 284 23.81 -6.27 6.13
N SER A 285 24.52 -5.26 6.63
CA SER A 285 25.60 -5.47 7.59
C SER A 285 25.10 -6.05 8.92
N GLU A 286 23.97 -5.54 9.43
CA GLU A 286 23.43 -5.96 10.71
C GLU A 286 22.90 -7.40 10.67
N ASN A 287 22.17 -7.78 9.63
CA ASN A 287 21.68 -9.15 9.43
C ASN A 287 22.84 -10.15 9.33
N LEU A 288 23.94 -9.78 8.65
CA LEU A 288 25.16 -10.61 8.59
C LEU A 288 25.84 -10.71 9.97
N ARG A 289 25.84 -9.62 10.74
CA ARG A 289 26.47 -9.56 12.07
C ARG A 289 25.71 -10.42 13.10
N THR A 290 24.39 -10.42 13.07
CA THR A 290 23.54 -11.18 14.02
C THR A 290 23.19 -12.58 13.51
N GLY A 291 23.40 -12.86 12.22
CA GLY A 291 23.05 -14.13 11.61
C GLY A 291 21.54 -14.29 11.39
N GLU A 292 20.83 -13.19 11.10
CA GLU A 292 19.39 -13.25 10.81
C GLU A 292 19.11 -14.11 9.57
N TYR A 293 18.03 -14.87 9.64
CA TYR A 293 17.53 -15.63 8.49
C TYR A 293 16.75 -14.71 7.54
N LEU A 294 17.13 -14.67 6.26
CA LEU A 294 16.46 -13.86 5.24
C LEU A 294 15.42 -14.68 4.47
N GLY A 295 14.20 -14.15 4.44
CA GLY A 295 13.03 -14.84 3.89
C GLY A 295 12.23 -15.53 4.99
N TRP A 296 11.26 -16.34 4.58
CA TRP A 296 10.44 -17.13 5.49
C TRP A 296 10.28 -18.53 4.93
N SER A 297 10.18 -19.51 5.83
CA SER A 297 9.90 -20.89 5.49
C SER A 297 8.42 -21.17 5.68
N TYR A 298 7.85 -21.99 4.80
CA TYR A 298 6.50 -22.49 4.96
C TYR A 298 6.44 -23.41 6.18
N ASP A 299 5.67 -23.03 7.21
CA ASP A 299 5.56 -23.81 8.46
C ASP A 299 4.18 -24.45 8.70
N GLY A 300 3.27 -24.36 7.73
CA GLY A 300 2.01 -25.13 7.71
C GLY A 300 0.86 -24.42 7.04
N ASP A 301 -0.25 -25.14 6.79
CA ASP A 301 -1.45 -24.51 6.24
C ASP A 301 -2.15 -23.68 7.32
N TYR A 302 -2.24 -22.36 7.14
CA TYR A 302 -2.91 -21.46 8.10
C TYR A 302 -4.39 -21.23 7.82
N CYS A 303 -4.91 -21.82 6.75
CA CYS A 303 -6.31 -21.78 6.39
C CYS A 303 -6.77 -23.11 5.80
N LYS A 304 -7.94 -23.61 6.23
CA LYS A 304 -8.51 -24.90 5.80
C LYS A 304 -9.88 -24.71 5.12
N PHE A 305 -10.21 -25.60 4.19
CA PHE A 305 -11.51 -25.57 3.51
C PHE A 305 -12.70 -25.86 4.44
N SER A 306 -12.51 -26.62 5.52
CA SER A 306 -13.54 -26.82 6.56
C SER A 306 -12.95 -26.90 7.98
N ILE A 307 -13.72 -26.51 9.00
CA ILE A 307 -13.31 -26.68 10.42
C ILE A 307 -13.17 -28.16 10.80
N GLU A 308 -13.94 -29.06 10.19
CA GLU A 308 -13.77 -30.51 10.40
C GLU A 308 -12.37 -30.99 9.97
N THR A 309 -11.83 -30.44 8.88
CA THR A 309 -10.43 -30.69 8.49
C THR A 309 -9.39 -29.97 9.36
N ALA A 310 -9.77 -28.93 10.09
CA ALA A 310 -8.91 -28.25 11.06
C ALA A 310 -8.74 -29.07 12.34
N GLY A 311 -9.79 -29.76 12.80
CA GLY A 311 -9.74 -30.65 13.98
C GLY A 311 -8.99 -31.97 13.76
N LEU A 312 -8.79 -32.38 12.50
CA LEU A 312 -8.07 -33.62 12.16
C LEU A 312 -6.55 -33.49 12.24
N GLN A 313 -5.99 -32.29 12.36
CA GLN A 313 -4.53 -32.07 12.36
C GLN A 313 -3.85 -32.21 13.72
N VAL A 314 -4.56 -32.58 14.79
CA VAL A 314 -3.94 -32.88 16.10
C VAL A 314 -3.48 -34.35 16.20
N TYR A 315 -3.87 -35.23 15.27
CA TYR A 315 -3.30 -36.58 15.16
C TYR A 315 -3.29 -37.05 13.70
N GLY A 316 -2.17 -36.83 13.00
CA GLY A 316 -1.85 -37.52 11.75
C GLY A 316 -1.80 -36.62 10.51
N GLY A 317 -0.59 -36.48 9.96
CA GLY A 317 -0.41 -35.86 8.65
C GLY A 317 -0.92 -36.79 7.56
N PHE A 318 -2.01 -36.41 6.89
CA PHE A 318 -2.44 -37.06 5.65
C PHE A 318 -3.41 -36.16 4.89
N TYR A 319 -2.94 -35.17 4.13
CA TYR A 319 -3.65 -34.65 2.94
C TYR A 319 -2.67 -33.91 2.01
N ASN A 320 -1.56 -34.55 1.61
CA ASN A 320 -0.76 -34.11 0.45
C ASN A 320 0.06 -35.30 -0.09
N ALA A 321 -0.62 -36.36 -0.50
CA ALA A 321 -0.02 -37.42 -1.32
C ALA A 321 -1.11 -38.16 -2.09
N ALA A 322 -1.79 -37.46 -3.01
CA ALA A 322 -2.48 -38.15 -4.10
C ALA A 322 -1.43 -38.60 -5.12
N VAL A 323 -0.60 -39.58 -4.74
CA VAL A 323 0.17 -40.35 -5.72
C VAL A 323 -0.82 -41.31 -6.35
N ARG A 324 -1.09 -41.14 -7.64
CA ARG A 324 -1.86 -42.08 -8.45
C ARG A 324 -1.11 -43.42 -8.52
N HIS A 325 -1.26 -44.27 -7.52
CA HIS A 325 -1.00 -45.69 -7.67
C HIS A 325 -2.24 -46.30 -8.34
N TYR A 326 -2.18 -46.43 -9.66
CA TYR A 326 -3.05 -47.38 -10.34
C TYR A 326 -2.60 -48.77 -9.92
N ASP A 327 -3.35 -49.38 -9.01
CA ASP A 327 -3.16 -50.77 -8.64
C ASP A 327 -3.64 -51.67 -9.79
N VAL A 328 -2.68 -52.04 -10.65
CA VAL A 328 -2.89 -52.90 -11.82
C VAL A 328 -3.44 -54.28 -11.40
N THR A 329 -3.17 -54.71 -10.15
CA THR A 329 -3.62 -56.03 -9.67
C THR A 329 -5.13 -56.11 -9.49
N SER A 330 -5.76 -55.02 -9.05
CA SER A 330 -7.23 -54.93 -8.91
C SER A 330 -7.95 -54.92 -10.27
N PHE A 331 -7.36 -54.31 -11.29
CA PHE A 331 -7.96 -54.27 -12.63
C PHE A 331 -7.83 -55.61 -13.38
N VAL A 332 -6.69 -56.29 -13.23
CA VAL A 332 -6.46 -57.62 -13.83
C VAL A 332 -7.33 -58.69 -13.16
N THR A 333 -7.53 -58.64 -11.84
CA THR A 333 -8.42 -59.57 -11.14
C THR A 333 -9.89 -59.39 -11.55
N LEU A 334 -10.36 -58.15 -11.74
CA LEU A 334 -11.70 -57.88 -12.26
C LEU A 334 -11.89 -58.37 -13.71
N LEU A 335 -10.89 -58.20 -14.57
CA LEU A 335 -10.93 -58.72 -15.94
C LEU A 335 -10.94 -60.26 -15.99
N MET A 336 -10.11 -60.91 -15.17
CA MET A 336 -10.03 -62.38 -15.13
C MET A 336 -11.29 -63.02 -14.56
N THR A 337 -11.89 -62.41 -13.53
CA THR A 337 -13.16 -62.88 -12.94
C THR A 337 -14.32 -62.69 -13.91
N SER A 338 -14.38 -61.56 -14.63
CA SER A 338 -15.36 -61.34 -15.69
C SER A 338 -15.20 -62.35 -16.84
N PHE A 339 -13.96 -62.63 -17.27
CA PHE A 339 -13.69 -63.60 -18.33
C PHE A 339 -14.10 -65.03 -17.93
N LEU A 340 -13.75 -65.46 -16.71
CA LEU A 340 -14.11 -66.77 -16.19
C LEU A 340 -15.63 -66.96 -16.04
N ALA A 341 -16.35 -65.92 -15.57
CA ALA A 341 -17.81 -65.94 -15.48
C ALA A 341 -18.45 -66.07 -16.87
N THR A 342 -17.90 -65.37 -17.86
CA THR A 342 -18.40 -65.42 -19.24
C THR A 342 -18.17 -66.79 -19.86
N VAL A 343 -16.96 -67.35 -19.72
CA VAL A 343 -16.62 -68.70 -20.23
C VAL A 343 -17.46 -69.79 -19.56
N TYR A 344 -17.72 -69.68 -18.25
CA TYR A 344 -18.58 -70.63 -17.54
C TYR A 344 -20.04 -70.56 -18.02
N SER A 345 -20.55 -69.35 -18.28
CA SER A 345 -21.90 -69.14 -18.81
C SER A 345 -22.08 -69.67 -20.24
N PHE A 346 -21.01 -69.73 -21.06
CA PHE A 346 -21.06 -70.33 -22.40
C PHE A 346 -20.90 -71.85 -22.41
N ARG A 347 -20.39 -72.45 -21.33
CA ARG A 347 -20.20 -73.91 -21.21
C ARG A 347 -21.40 -74.64 -20.60
N THR A 348 -22.36 -73.90 -20.05
CA THR A 348 -23.55 -74.41 -19.35
C THR A 348 -24.85 -74.14 -20.11
N ARG A 349 -24.76 -73.80 -21.40
CA ARG A 349 -25.90 -73.73 -22.33
C ARG A 349 -25.85 -74.83 -23.37
#